data_AF-A0A8J7ELU0-F1
#
_entry.id   AF-A0A8J7ELU0-F1
#
_cell.length_a   1.000
_cell.length_b   1.000
_cell.length_c   1.000
_cell.angle_alpha   90.00
_cell.angle_beta   90.00
_cell.angle_gamma   90.00
#
_symmetry.space_group_name_H-M   'P 1'
#
loop_
_entity.id
_entity.type
_entity.pdbx_description
1 polymer ?
#
loop_
_entity_poly.entity_id
_entity_poly.type
_entity_poly.pdbx_seq_one_letter_code
_entity_poly.pdbx_strand_id
1 'polypeptide(L)'
;MSANDSDTMPKRFWVGPLGVHDDDWLTIWAWLNNRSKSAQAGSLISSRIRANQTQIEAMLSYTADRMGLTPDELRRQILRKEITPGDVELPEDDE
;
A
#
# COMPACT_ATOMS: atom_id res chain seq x y z
N MET A 1 31.55 -6.59 -1.62
CA MET A 1 30.26 -7.29 -1.48
C MET A 1 29.21 -6.42 -2.15
N SER A 2 28.93 -6.65 -3.43
CA SER A 2 27.90 -5.90 -4.16
C SER A 2 26.54 -6.51 -3.81
N ALA A 3 25.73 -5.79 -3.05
CA ALA A 3 24.33 -6.16 -2.86
C ALA A 3 23.64 -6.12 -4.24
N ASN A 4 22.96 -7.21 -4.58
CA ASN A 4 22.22 -7.36 -5.83
C ASN A 4 21.18 -6.25 -5.96
N ASP A 5 21.34 -5.42 -6.98
CA ASP A 5 20.45 -4.28 -7.33
C ASP A 5 19.09 -4.75 -7.92
N SER A 6 18.84 -6.06 -7.93
CA SER A 6 17.62 -6.69 -8.46
C SER A 6 16.43 -6.69 -7.51
N ASP A 7 16.60 -6.22 -6.26
CA ASP A 7 15.52 -6.12 -5.26
C ASP A 7 14.74 -4.78 -5.34
N THR A 8 15.08 -3.91 -6.29
CA THR A 8 14.55 -2.54 -6.40
C THR A 8 13.26 -2.41 -7.21
N MET A 9 12.88 -3.41 -8.01
CA MET A 9 11.66 -3.35 -8.81
C MET A 9 10.43 -3.81 -8.02
N PRO A 10 9.38 -2.96 -7.91
CA PRO A 10 8.12 -3.36 -7.28
C PRO A 10 7.55 -4.61 -7.95
N LYS A 11 7.27 -5.64 -7.13
CA LYS A 11 6.64 -6.87 -7.62
C LYS A 11 5.26 -6.55 -8.18
N ARG A 12 4.93 -7.14 -9.32
CA ARG A 12 3.59 -7.03 -9.89
C ARG A 12 2.61 -7.69 -8.93
N PHE A 13 1.53 -6.99 -8.62
CA PHE A 13 0.39 -7.55 -7.91
C PHE A 13 -0.85 -7.44 -8.78
N TRP A 14 -1.79 -8.34 -8.56
CA TRP A 14 -3.08 -8.35 -9.24
C TRP A 14 -4.10 -7.61 -8.38
N VAL A 15 -4.87 -6.73 -9.01
CA VAL A 15 -6.03 -6.09 -8.39
C VAL A 15 -7.23 -6.97 -8.71
N GLY A 16 -8.03 -7.29 -7.68
CA GLY A 16 -9.27 -8.04 -7.82
C GLY A 16 -10.25 -7.43 -8.82
N PRO A 17 -11.29 -8.18 -9.25
CA PRO A 17 -12.32 -7.63 -10.11
C PRO A 17 -12.96 -6.43 -9.42
N LEU A 18 -13.03 -5.31 -10.13
CA LEU A 18 -13.75 -4.13 -9.68
C LEU A 18 -15.27 -4.35 -9.85
N GLY A 19 -16.07 -3.57 -9.14
CA GLY A 19 -17.50 -3.49 -9.43
C GLY A 19 -17.73 -3.01 -10.87
N VAL A 20 -18.77 -3.51 -11.54
CA VAL A 20 -19.05 -3.23 -12.96
C VAL A 20 -19.01 -1.74 -13.27
N HIS A 21 -19.66 -0.92 -12.43
CA HIS A 21 -19.68 0.54 -12.58
C HIS A 21 -18.27 1.16 -12.58
N ASP A 22 -17.42 0.78 -11.62
CA ASP A 22 -16.07 1.34 -11.49
C ASP A 22 -15.14 0.83 -12.60
N ASP A 23 -15.36 -0.40 -13.04
CA ASP A 23 -14.64 -1.02 -14.16
C ASP A 23 -14.90 -0.28 -15.49
N ASP A 24 -16.16 0.08 -15.74
CA ASP A 24 -16.57 0.87 -16.90
C ASP A 24 -15.95 2.27 -16.86
N TRP A 25 -16.06 2.98 -15.74
CA TRP A 25 -15.47 4.31 -15.59
C TRP A 25 -13.96 4.32 -15.73
N LEU A 26 -13.28 3.32 -15.17
CA LEU A 26 -11.83 3.17 -15.33
C LEU A 26 -11.46 2.94 -16.80
N THR A 27 -12.26 2.16 -17.54
CA THR A 27 -12.06 1.90 -18.96
C THR A 27 -12.23 3.18 -19.79
N ILE A 28 -13.32 3.92 -19.57
CA ILE A 28 -13.59 5.21 -20.24
C ILE A 28 -12.46 6.20 -19.93
N TRP A 29 -12.05 6.30 -18.68
CA TRP A 29 -11.02 7.24 -18.27
C TRP A 29 -9.65 6.92 -18.89
N ALA A 30 -9.27 5.63 -18.91
CA ALA A 30 -8.06 5.17 -19.56
C ALA A 30 -8.06 5.50 -21.07
N TRP A 31 -9.19 5.26 -21.74
CA TRP A 31 -9.37 5.58 -23.15
C TRP A 31 -9.21 7.09 -23.42
N LEU A 32 -9.89 7.94 -22.62
CA LEU A 32 -9.80 9.40 -22.73
C LEU A 32 -8.39 9.95 -22.53
N ASN A 33 -7.53 9.23 -21.79
CA ASN A 33 -6.15 9.64 -21.51
C ASN A 33 -5.11 8.94 -22.38
N ASN A 34 -5.55 8.18 -23.39
CA ASN A 34 -4.69 7.37 -24.26
C ASN A 34 -3.72 6.47 -23.47
N ARG A 35 -4.25 5.78 -22.46
CA ARG A 35 -3.52 4.86 -21.59
C ARG A 35 -4.17 3.48 -21.58
N SER A 36 -3.39 2.46 -21.28
CA SER A 36 -3.97 1.17 -20.92
C SER A 36 -4.69 1.27 -19.58
N LYS A 37 -5.73 0.45 -19.40
CA LYS A 37 -6.49 0.37 -18.15
C LYS A 37 -5.60 0.09 -16.94
N SER A 38 -4.61 -0.78 -17.09
CA SER A 38 -3.63 -1.11 -16.04
C SER A 38 -2.70 0.05 -15.69
N ALA A 39 -2.24 0.82 -16.69
CA ALA A 39 -1.44 2.02 -16.45
C ALA A 39 -2.26 3.11 -15.74
N GLN A 40 -3.53 3.27 -16.13
CA GLN A 40 -4.43 4.21 -15.47
C GLN A 40 -4.71 3.79 -14.02
N ALA A 41 -5.00 2.51 -13.77
CA ALA A 41 -5.18 1.97 -12.42
C ALA A 41 -3.93 2.20 -11.55
N GLY A 42 -2.74 1.89 -12.07
CA GLY A 42 -1.47 2.11 -11.37
C GLY A 42 -1.25 3.58 -11.02
N SER A 43 -1.58 4.49 -11.94
CA SER A 43 -1.52 5.94 -11.70
C SER A 43 -2.49 6.37 -10.59
N LEU A 44 -3.70 5.83 -10.56
CA LEU A 44 -4.70 6.15 -9.54
C LEU A 44 -4.30 5.67 -8.15
N ILE A 45 -3.88 4.41 -8.05
CA ILE A 45 -3.39 3.83 -6.79
C ILE A 45 -2.20 4.65 -6.28
N SER A 46 -1.23 4.95 -7.14
CA SER A 46 -0.06 5.76 -6.76
C SER A 46 -0.45 7.16 -6.27
N SER A 47 -1.41 7.81 -6.94
CA SER A 47 -1.92 9.11 -6.53
C SER A 47 -2.60 9.03 -5.15
N ARG A 48 -3.43 8.01 -4.94
CA ARG A 48 -4.14 7.83 -3.68
C ARG A 48 -3.18 7.50 -2.53
N ILE A 49 -2.14 6.69 -2.75
CA ILE A 49 -1.11 6.43 -1.74
C ILE A 49 -0.44 7.74 -1.31
N ARG A 50 0.00 8.56 -2.27
CA ARG A 50 0.60 9.87 -1.95
C ARG A 50 -0.35 10.79 -1.20
N ALA A 51 -1.61 10.84 -1.61
CA ALA A 51 -2.62 11.67 -0.95
C ALA A 51 -2.90 11.25 0.50
N ASN A 52 -2.73 9.97 0.84
CA ASN A 52 -2.92 9.46 2.21
C ASN A 52 -1.59 9.26 2.96
N GLN A 53 -0.47 9.75 2.45
CA GLN A 53 0.85 9.47 3.04
C GLN A 53 0.90 9.85 4.53
N THR A 54 0.44 11.05 4.88
CA THR A 54 0.41 11.52 6.27
C THR A 54 -0.46 10.64 7.17
N GLN A 55 -1.60 10.15 6.67
CA GLN A 55 -2.47 9.25 7.43
C GLN A 55 -1.80 7.88 7.63
N ILE A 56 -1.15 7.35 6.59
CA ILE A 56 -0.41 6.08 6.66
C ILE A 56 0.73 6.19 7.67
N GLU A 57 1.47 7.31 7.68
CA GLU A 57 2.53 7.59 8.64
C GLU A 57 1.98 7.68 10.07
N ALA A 58 0.85 8.35 10.28
CA ALA A 58 0.19 8.41 11.59
C ALA A 58 -0.25 7.03 12.09
N MET A 59 -0.84 6.21 11.22
CA MET A 59 -1.22 4.82 11.56
C MET A 59 0.01 3.99 11.92
N LEU A 60 1.08 4.09 11.13
CA LEU A 60 2.33 3.39 11.39
C LEU A 60 2.92 3.80 12.75
N SER A 61 2.93 5.10 13.06
CA SER A 61 3.42 5.60 14.35
C SER A 61 2.58 5.10 15.52
N TYR A 62 1.25 5.14 15.40
CA TYR A 62 0.36 4.61 16.42
C TYR A 62 0.61 3.13 16.65
N THR A 63 0.62 2.31 15.59
CA THR A 63 0.87 0.87 15.72
C THR A 63 2.25 0.57 16.29
N ALA A 64 3.28 1.31 15.89
CA ALA A 64 4.62 1.12 16.42
C ALA A 64 4.68 1.36 17.94
N ASP A 65 4.04 2.44 18.42
CA ASP A 65 3.95 2.74 19.85
C ASP A 65 3.27 1.60 20.64
N ARG A 66 2.16 1.07 20.11
CA ARG A 66 1.44 -0.07 20.72
C ARG A 66 2.29 -1.33 20.82
N MET A 67 3.22 -1.52 19.88
CA MET A 67 4.11 -2.67 19.81
C MET A 67 5.44 -2.46 20.55
N GLY A 68 5.66 -1.28 21.15
CA GLY A 68 6.95 -0.93 21.76
C GLY A 68 8.09 -0.79 20.74
N LEU A 69 7.76 -0.48 19.48
CA LEU A 69 8.68 -0.30 18.37
C LEU A 69 8.77 1.19 17.98
N THR A 70 9.82 1.54 17.23
CA THR A 70 9.85 2.81 16.51
C THR A 70 9.12 2.67 15.17
N PRO A 71 8.57 3.76 14.60
CA PRO A 71 7.93 3.72 13.28
C PRO A 71 8.86 3.15 12.20
N ASP A 72 10.15 3.49 12.25
CA ASP A 72 11.16 3.00 11.32
C ASP A 72 11.43 1.49 11.46
N GLU A 73 11.41 0.98 12.69
CA GLU A 73 11.58 -0.45 12.96
C GLU A 73 10.38 -1.24 12.44
N LEU A 74 9.17 -0.81 12.79
CA LEU A 74 7.95 -1.44 12.30
C LEU A 74 7.88 -1.41 10.76
N ARG A 75 8.24 -0.29 10.14
CA ARG A 75 8.33 -0.18 8.68
C ARG A 75 9.27 -1.21 8.07
N ARG A 76 10.46 -1.41 8.64
CA ARG A 76 11.42 -2.41 8.16
C ARG A 76 10.85 -3.82 8.26
N GLN A 77 10.24 -4.16 9.39
CA GLN A 77 9.64 -5.48 9.61
C GLN A 77 8.50 -5.76 8.62
N ILE A 78 7.62 -4.78 8.37
CA ILE A 78 6.53 -4.89 7.38
C ILE A 78 7.10 -5.13 5.97
N LEU A 79 8.09 -4.34 5.55
CA LEU A 79 8.66 -4.44 4.20
C LEU A 79 9.43 -5.75 3.98
N ARG A 80 10.01 -6.31 5.05
CA ARG A 80 10.67 -7.62 5.04
C ARG A 80 9.72 -8.79 5.22
N LYS A 81 8.44 -8.52 5.51
CA LYS A 81 7.41 -9.53 5.83
C LYS A 81 7.78 -10.37 7.06
N GLU A 82 8.50 -9.76 8.00
CA GLU A 82 8.83 -10.36 9.30
C GLU A 82 7.61 -10.34 10.24
N ILE A 83 6.66 -9.45 9.96
CA ILE A 83 5.39 -9.30 10.67
C ILE A 83 4.23 -9.31 9.68
N THR A 84 3.10 -9.85 10.11
CA THR A 84 1.82 -9.85 9.39
C THR A 84 0.78 -9.02 10.13
N PRO A 85 -0.28 -8.55 9.45
CA PRO A 85 -1.34 -7.77 10.10
C PRO A 85 -2.00 -8.46 11.30
N GLY A 86 -2.00 -9.81 11.35
CA GLY A 86 -2.58 -10.57 12.46
C GLY A 86 -1.71 -10.63 13.71
N ASP A 87 -0.42 -10.28 13.61
CA ASP A 87 0.50 -10.22 14.75
C ASP A 87 0.35 -8.91 15.53
N VAL A 88 -0.41 -7.95 14.98
CA VAL A 88 -0.70 -6.67 15.63
C VAL A 88 -1.92 -6.87 16.54
N GLU A 89 -1.67 -7.26 17.79
CA GLU A 89 -2.68 -7.17 18.86
C GLU A 89 -2.89 -5.69 19.20
N LEU A 90 -3.86 -5.07 18.53
CA LEU A 90 -4.46 -3.85 19.03
C LEU A 90 -5.23 -4.22 20.30
N PRO A 91 -5.12 -3.47 21.41
CA PRO A 91 -6.07 -3.71 22.49
C PRO A 91 -7.47 -3.49 21.92
N GLU A 92 -8.45 -4.18 22.47
CA GLU A 92 -9.81 -3.69 22.31
C GLU A 92 -9.87 -2.35 23.05
N ASP A 93 -10.28 -1.29 22.36
CA ASP A 93 -10.53 -0.02 23.02
C ASP A 93 -11.61 -0.30 24.09
N ASP A 94 -11.23 -0.26 25.37
CA ASP A 94 -12.19 -0.29 26.47
C ASP A 94 -13.03 0.99 26.36
N GLU A 95 -14.23 0.90 25.76
CA GLU A 95 -15.26 1.96 25.73
C GLU A 95 -15.74 2.36 27.14
#